data_AF-A0A2G9NPC4-F1
#
_entry.id   AF-A0A2G9NPC4-F1
#
_cell.length_a   1.000
_cell.length_b   1.000
_cell.length_c   1.000
_cell.angle_alpha   90.00
_cell.angle_beta   90.00
_cell.angle_gamma   90.00
#
_symmetry.space_group_name_H-M   'P 1'
#
loop_
_entity.id
_entity.type
_entity.pdbx_description
1 polymer ?
#
loop_
_entity_poly.entity_id
_entity_poly.type
_entity_poly.pdbx_seq_one_letter_code
_entity_poly.pdbx_strand_id
1 'polypeptide(L)' 'MEITTIAVTPEVKDQIKELGNKGETYSDILARLVESAKKRQLQDLLMNEENTLPIEEAIKNAKNRWSK' A
#
# COMPACT_ATOMS: atom_id res chain seq x y z
N MET A 1 19.34 10.56 -18.96
CA MET A 1 18.70 9.78 -17.89
C MET A 1 19.55 8.56 -17.65
N GLU A 2 19.92 8.31 -16.39
CA GLU A 2 20.60 7.06 -16.04
C GLU A 2 19.60 5.91 -16.09
N ILE A 3 20.03 4.78 -16.65
CA ILE A 3 19.21 3.58 -16.78
C ILE A 3 19.69 2.59 -15.73
N THR A 4 18.75 2.05 -14.96
CA THR A 4 19.01 1.05 -13.93
C THR A 4 18.19 -0.20 -14.23
N THR A 5 18.75 -1.37 -13.92
CA THR A 5 18.07 -2.66 -14.09
C THR A 5 17.31 -3.01 -12.82
N ILE A 6 16.03 -3.36 -12.95
CA ILE A 6 15.19 -3.85 -11.84
C ILE A 6 14.84 -5.32 -12.16
N ALA A 7 15.21 -6.23 -11.26
CA ALA A 7 14.82 -7.62 -11.35
C ALA A 7 13.41 -7.80 -10.77
N VAL A 8 12.50 -8.36 -11.57
CA VAL A 8 11.13 -8.71 -11.18
C VAL A 8 10.77 -10.04 -11.82
N THR A 9 9.75 -10.74 -11.29
CA THR A 9 9.26 -11.97 -11.92
C THR A 9 8.55 -11.64 -13.25
N PRO A 10 8.44 -12.62 -14.16
CA PRO A 10 7.71 -12.44 -15.43
C PRO A 10 6.26 -11.98 -15.21
N GLU A 11 5.59 -12.53 -14.20
CA GLU A 11 4.19 -12.22 -13.87
C GLU A 11 4.04 -10.75 -13.48
N VAL A 12 4.92 -10.25 -12.59
CA VAL A 12 4.90 -8.84 -12.17
C VAL A 12 5.21 -7.91 -13.34
N LYS A 13 6.15 -8.29 -14.21
CA LYS A 13 6.48 -7.52 -15.42
C LYS A 13 5.28 -7.39 -16.35
N ASP A 14 4.52 -8.46 -16.53
CA ASP A 14 3.36 -8.45 -17.42
C ASP A 14 2.19 -7.67 -16.80
N GLN A 15 1.97 -7.79 -15.50
CA GLN A 15 1.03 -6.92 -14.77
C GLN A 15 1.37 -5.43 -14.92
N ILE A 16 2.66 -5.06 -14.83
CA ILE A 16 3.06 -3.66 -15.01
C ILE A 16 2.77 -3.19 -16.44
N LYS A 17 2.98 -4.02 -17.46
CA LYS A 17 2.66 -3.66 -18.86
C LYS A 17 1.17 -3.44 -19.09
N GLU A 18 0.31 -4.27 -18.50
CA GLU A 18 -1.15 -4.14 -18.62
C GLU A 18 -1.67 -2.79 -18.12
N LEU A 19 -0.94 -2.17 -17.19
CA LEU A 19 -1.28 -0.87 -16.63
C LEU A 19 -0.88 0.31 -17.54
N GLY A 20 -0.14 0.07 -18.63
CA GLY A 20 0.37 1.11 -19.52
C GLY A 20 -0.62 1.61 -20.56
N ASN A 21 -0.55 2.91 -20.87
CA ASN A 21 -1.31 3.52 -21.96
C ASN A 21 -0.49 3.60 -23.26
N LYS A 22 -1.16 3.80 -24.40
CA LYS A 22 -0.50 3.93 -25.71
C LYS A 22 0.50 5.09 -25.69
N GLY A 23 1.79 4.78 -25.90
CA GLY A 23 2.87 5.76 -25.95
C GLY A 23 3.57 6.02 -24.61
N GLU A 24 3.15 5.39 -23.51
CA GLU A 24 3.88 5.43 -22.24
C GLU A 24 5.10 4.50 -22.29
N THR A 25 6.20 4.94 -21.69
CA THR A 25 7.36 4.07 -21.44
C THR A 25 7.18 3.30 -20.13
N TYR A 26 7.95 2.23 -19.95
CA TYR A 26 7.93 1.45 -18.71
C TYR A 26 8.26 2.31 -17.48
N SER A 27 9.20 3.26 -17.62
CA SER A 27 9.54 4.21 -16.56
C SER A 27 8.38 5.13 -16.18
N ASP A 28 7.57 5.56 -17.16
CA ASP A 28 6.40 6.42 -16.91
C ASP A 28 5.34 5.68 -16.10
N ILE A 29 5.11 4.40 -16.44
CA ILE A 29 4.17 3.53 -15.71
C ILE A 29 4.64 3.38 -14.26
N LEU A 30 5.92 3.06 -14.05
CA LEU A 30 6.50 2.91 -12.71
C LEU A 30 6.42 4.21 -11.91
N ALA A 31 6.71 5.36 -12.51
CA ALA A 31 6.61 6.66 -11.85
C ALA A 31 5.17 6.96 -11.40
N ARG A 32 4.18 6.67 -12.24
CA ARG A 32 2.75 6.82 -11.90
C ARG A 32 2.30 5.87 -10.80
N LEU A 33 2.80 4.64 -10.80
CA LEU A 33 2.54 3.67 -9.73
C LEU A 33 3.11 4.13 -8.39
N VAL A 34 4.34 4.63 -8.38
CA VAL A 34 4.98 5.20 -7.18
C VAL A 34 4.19 6.38 -6.64
N GLU A 35 3.74 7.29 -7.50
CA GLU A 35 2.95 8.44 -7.08
C GLU A 35 1.58 8.04 -6.51
N SER A 36 0.94 7.04 -7.12
CA SER A 36 -0.32 6.48 -6.62
C SER A 36 -0.15 5.80 -5.26
N ALA A 37 0.95 5.05 -5.09
CA ALA A 37 1.29 4.42 -3.82
C ALA A 37 1.56 5.45 -2.72
N LYS A 38 2.30 6.53 -3.00
CA LYS A 38 2.52 7.64 -2.04
C LYS A 38 1.22 8.26 -1.56
N LYS A 39 0.27 8.49 -2.47
CA LYS A 39 -1.04 9.08 -2.13
C LYS A 39 -1.87 8.15 -1.24
N ARG A 40 -1.75 6.84 -1.43
CA ARG A 40 -2.47 5.83 -0.63
C ARG A 40 -1.73 5.44 0.65
N GLN A 41 -0.43 5.66 0.74
CA GLN A 41 0.41 5.25 1.87
C GLN A 41 -0.17 5.69 3.22
N LEU A 42 -0.65 6.94 3.32
CA LEU A 42 -1.26 7.42 4.56
C LEU A 42 -2.60 6.73 4.85
N GLN A 43 -3.41 6.50 3.83
CA GLN A 43 -4.69 5.79 3.98
C GLN A 43 -4.45 4.34 4.41
N ASP A 44 -3.52 3.64 3.78
CA ASP A 44 -3.19 2.24 4.09
C ASP A 44 -2.64 2.12 5.52
N LEU A 45 -1.87 3.11 5.99
CA LEU A 45 -1.39 3.17 7.37
C LEU A 45 -2.53 3.39 8.37
N LEU A 46 -3.44 4.33 8.08
CA LEU A 46 -4.52 4.72 9.00
C LEU A 46 -5.66 3.71 9.04
N MET A 47 -5.90 3.01 7.93
CA MET A 47 -6.99 2.04 7.78
C MET A 47 -6.54 0.59 7.99
N ASN A 48 -5.30 0.36 8.46
CA ASN A 48 -4.87 -0.99 8.81
C ASN A 48 -5.63 -1.48 10.05
N GLU A 49 -6.45 -2.51 9.88
CA GLU A 49 -7.22 -3.14 10.96
C GLU A 49 -6.42 -4.22 11.72
N GLU A 50 -5.20 -4.56 11.28
CA GLU A 50 -4.31 -5.46 12.00
C GLU A 50 -4.05 -4.93 13.42
N ASN A 51 -4.27 -5.78 14.42
CA ASN A 51 -4.17 -5.43 15.85
C ASN A 51 -5.14 -4.34 16.33
N THR A 52 -6.25 -4.13 15.62
CA THR A 52 -7.36 -3.30 16.13
C THR A 52 -8.30 -4.11 17.01
N LEU A 53 -9.05 -3.43 17.88
CA LEU A 53 -10.16 -4.03 18.63
C LEU A 53 -11.41 -3.14 18.54
N PRO A 54 -12.63 -3.73 18.54
CA PRO A 54 -13.86 -2.97 18.62
C PRO A 54 -13.93 -2.09 19.87
N ILE A 55 -14.59 -0.93 19.76
CA ILE A 55 -14.64 0.05 20.85
C ILE A 55 -15.33 -0.52 22.10
N GLU A 56 -16.32 -1.39 21.92
CA GLU A 56 -17.05 -2.05 23.00
C GLU A 56 -16.13 -2.97 23.80
N GLU A 57 -15.27 -3.72 23.11
CA GLU A 57 -14.28 -4.60 23.74
C GLU A 57 -13.18 -3.79 24.43
N ALA A 58 -12.75 -2.68 23.84
CA ALA A 58 -11.78 -1.77 24.45
C ALA A 58 -12.29 -1.21 25.78
N ILE A 59 -13.54 -0.74 25.82
CA ILE A 59 -14.19 -0.20 27.02
C ILE A 59 -14.30 -1.29 28.09
N LYS A 60 -14.70 -2.51 27.71
CA LYS A 60 -14.78 -3.65 28.63
C LYS A 60 -13.42 -3.99 29.22
N ASN A 61 -12.38 -4.07 28.40
CA ASN A 61 -11.02 -4.37 28.82
C ASN A 61 -10.45 -3.29 29.76
N ALA A 62 -10.70 -2.01 29.47
CA ALA A 62 -10.27 -0.90 30.31
C ALA A 62 -10.96 -0.93 31.69
N LYS A 63 -12.28 -1.15 31.74
CA LYS A 63 -13.03 -1.29 32.99
C LYS A 63 -12.50 -2.44 33.84
N ASN A 64 -12.27 -3.61 33.24
CA ASN A 64 -11.73 -4.77 33.95
C ASN A 64 -10.31 -4.53 34.48
N ARG A 65 -9.49 -3.79 33.74
CA ARG A 65 -8.08 -3.54 34.11
C ARG A 65 -7.94 -2.46 35.19
N TRP A 66 -8.82 -1.47 35.20
CA TRP A 66 -8.72 -0.30 36.09
C TRP A 66 -9.83 -0.21 37.13
N SER A 67 -10.69 -1.23 37.27
CA SER A 67 -11.49 -1.41 38.48
C SER A 67 -10.60 -1.88 39.64
N LYS A 68 -9.80 -0.97 40.17
CA LYS A 68 -9.32 -1.01 41.56
C LYS A 68 -9.86 0.21 42.27
#